data_AF-A0A3L7JG99-F1
#
_entry.id   AF-A0A3L7JG99-F1
#
_cell.length_a   1.000
_cell.length_b   1.000
_cell.length_c   1.000
_cell.angle_alpha   90.00
_cell.angle_beta   90.00
_cell.angle_gamma   90.00
#
_symmetry.space_group_name_H-M   'P 1'
#
loop_
_entity.id
_entity.type
_entity.pdbx_description
1 polymer ?
#
loop_
_entity_poly.entity_id
_entity_poly.type
_entity_poly.pdbx_seq_one_letter_code
_entity_poly.pdbx_strand_id
1 'polypeptide(L)' 'MIQVFNIPLLRPRIMHHIVKLFLLPGDLVRRRLGISIEEDGGIIRSFVNMCVWGVLLTVLVLNLQDWF' A
#
# COMPACT_ATOMS: atom_id res chain seq x y z
N MET A 1 2.07 33.31 7.33
CA MET A 1 3.40 32.98 7.88
C MET A 1 3.24 31.90 8.93
N ILE A 2 3.27 30.63 8.51
CA ILE A 2 3.58 29.48 9.37
C ILE A 2 4.49 28.59 8.52
N GLN A 3 5.80 28.76 8.72
CA GLN A 3 6.86 27.96 8.13
C GLN A 3 7.10 26.78 9.08
N VAL A 4 6.38 25.67 8.89
CA VAL A 4 6.68 24.42 9.61
C VAL A 4 7.04 23.37 8.57
N PHE A 5 8.15 22.69 8.81
CA PHE A 5 8.74 21.59 8.03
C PHE A 5 9.74 21.95 6.92
N ASN A 6 10.76 22.70 7.34
CA ASN A 6 12.14 22.51 6.87
C ASN A 6 12.68 21.15 7.40
N ILE A 7 12.25 20.02 6.82
CA ILE A 7 12.97 18.73 6.93
C ILE A 7 13.63 18.46 5.57
N PRO A 8 14.94 18.70 5.41
CA PRO A 8 15.67 18.35 4.20
C PRO A 8 16.18 16.90 4.28
N LEU A 9 15.31 15.90 4.51
CA LEU A 9 15.79 14.53 4.77
C LEU A 9 14.86 13.39 4.32
N LEU A 10 14.21 13.50 3.16
CA LEU A 10 13.66 12.30 2.52
C LEU A 10 13.55 12.51 1.02
N ARG A 11 14.46 11.89 0.27
CA ARG A 11 14.42 11.88 -1.20
C ARG A 11 12.99 11.54 -1.65
N PRO A 12 12.27 12.43 -2.38
CA PRO A 12 10.86 12.22 -2.75
C PRO A 12 10.62 10.97 -3.60
N ARG A 13 11.69 10.38 -4.14
CA ARG A 13 11.66 9.14 -4.93
C ARG A 13 11.44 7.89 -4.08
N ILE A 14 12.01 7.82 -2.87
CA ILE A 14 11.95 6.57 -2.08
C ILE A 14 10.52 6.34 -1.57
N MET A 15 9.88 7.37 -1.04
CA MET A 15 8.48 7.30 -0.63
C MET A 15 7.55 6.96 -1.80
N HIS A 16 7.82 7.52 -2.98
CA HIS A 16 7.08 7.18 -4.18
C HIS A 16 7.17 5.68 -4.51
N HIS A 17 8.36 5.07 -4.40
CA HIS A 17 8.54 3.65 -4.67
C HIS A 17 7.92 2.75 -3.60
N ILE A 18 8.03 3.12 -2.32
CA ILE A 18 7.42 2.36 -1.21
C ILE A 18 5.89 2.36 -1.34
N VAL A 19 5.29 3.53 -1.58
CA VAL A 19 3.83 3.64 -1.76
C VAL A 19 3.38 2.87 -3.00
N LYS A 20 4.12 2.96 -4.12
CA LYS A 20 3.81 2.16 -5.31
C LYS A 20 3.85 0.67 -5.03
N LEU A 21 4.87 0.18 -4.32
CA LEU A 21 4.99 -1.22 -3.95
C LEU A 21 3.82 -1.66 -3.07
N PHE A 22 3.46 -0.83 -2.10
CA PHE A 22 2.34 -1.10 -1.20
C PHE A 22 1.00 -1.16 -1.94
N LEU A 23 0.81 -0.33 -2.97
CA LEU A 23 -0.43 -0.28 -3.73
C LEU A 23 -0.48 -1.24 -4.94
N LEU A 24 0.66 -1.85 -5.27
CA LEU A 24 0.85 -2.68 -6.46
C LEU A 24 -0.13 -3.85 -6.59
N PRO A 25 -0.41 -4.66 -5.55
CA PRO A 25 -1.30 -5.81 -5.71
C PRO A 25 -2.72 -5.38 -6.07
N GLY A 26 -3.27 -4.37 -5.38
CA GLY A 26 -4.58 -3.81 -5.70
C GLY A 26 -4.64 -3.13 -7.06
N ASP A 27 -3.55 -2.47 -7.48
CA ASP A 27 -3.46 -1.90 -8.83
C ASP A 27 -3.43 -2.96 -9.93
N LEU A 28 -2.75 -4.08 -9.69
CA LEU A 28 -2.70 -5.20 -10.63
C LEU A 28 -4.09 -5.80 -10.82
N VAL A 29 -4.81 -6.07 -9.72
CA VAL A 29 -6.16 -6.65 -9.77
C VAL A 29 -7.14 -5.68 -10.44
N ARG A 30 -7.12 -4.40 -10.08
CA ARG A 30 -7.95 -3.37 -10.74
C ARG A 30 -7.72 -3.33 -12.25
N ARG A 31 -6.45 -3.33 -12.69
CA ARG A 31 -6.09 -3.33 -14.12
C ARG A 31 -6.56 -4.60 -14.83
N ARG A 32 -6.56 -5.76 -14.17
CA ARG A 32 -7.05 -7.02 -14.73
C ARG A 32 -8.56 -7.05 -14.87
N LEU A 33 -9.28 -6.39 -13.96
CA LEU A 33 -10.74 -6.27 -14.01
C LEU A 33 -11.23 -5.22 -15.03
N GLY A 34 -10.33 -4.39 -15.56
CA GLY A 34 -10.68 -3.34 -16.53
C GLY A 34 -11.48 -2.18 -15.94
N ILE A 35 -11.59 -2.09 -14.61
CA ILE A 35 -12.38 -1.07 -13.92
C ILE A 35 -11.55 0.21 -13.75
N SER A 36 -12.11 1.35 -14.15
CA SER A 36 -11.47 2.66 -13.99
C SER A 36 -11.47 3.10 -12.51
N ILE A 37 -10.62 4.08 -12.14
CA ILE A 37 -10.65 4.60 -10.75
C ILE A 37 -11.93 5.41 -10.54
N GLU A 38 -12.39 6.07 -11.60
CA GLU A 38 -13.57 6.93 -11.62
C GLU A 38 -14.86 6.15 -11.38
N GLU A 39 -14.97 4.91 -11.90
CA GLU A 39 -16.15 4.05 -11.72
C GLU A 39 -16.28 3.49 -10.29
N ASP A 40 -15.16 3.14 -9.66
CA ASP A 40 -15.14 2.40 -8.39
C ASP A 40 -14.64 3.24 -7.21
N GLY A 41 -14.23 4.49 -7.45
CA GLY A 41 -13.62 5.37 -6.45
C GLY A 41 -12.32 4.82 -5.84
N GLY A 42 -11.75 3.74 -6.39
CA GLY A 42 -10.57 3.05 -5.86
C GLY A 42 -10.86 2.06 -4.73
N ILE A 43 -12.10 1.60 -4.57
CA ILE A 43 -12.49 0.62 -3.55
C ILE A 43 -11.80 -0.73 -3.78
N ILE A 44 -11.81 -1.27 -5.00
CA ILE A 44 -11.17 -2.54 -5.39
C ILE A 44 -9.68 -2.51 -5.04
N ARG A 45 -8.99 -1.41 -5.38
CA ARG A 45 -7.56 -1.25 -5.05
C ARG A 45 -7.33 -1.35 -3.54
N SER A 46 -8.14 -0.63 -2.76
CA SER A 46 -8.01 -0.54 -1.31
C SER A 46 -8.33 -1.87 -0.63
N PHE A 47 -9.42 -2.53 -1.06
CA PHE A 47 -9.84 -3.83 -0.57
C PHE A 47 -8.78 -4.90 -0.81
N VAL A 48 -8.30 -5.03 -2.05
CA VAL A 48 -7.28 -6.01 -2.40
C VAL A 48 -5.99 -5.77 -1.62
N ASN A 49 -5.57 -4.51 -1.45
CA ASN A 49 -4.39 -4.20 -0.64
C ASN A 49 -4.60 -4.58 0.83
N MET A 50 -5.76 -4.29 1.42
CA MET A 50 -6.08 -4.72 2.79
C MET A 50 -6.01 -6.24 2.93
N CYS A 51 -6.59 -7.00 2.01
CA CYS A 51 -6.55 -8.46 2.06
C CYS A 51 -5.13 -9.00 1.93
N VAL A 52 -4.35 -8.55 0.95
CA VAL A 52 -2.98 -9.04 0.71
C VAL A 52 -2.07 -8.72 1.89
N TRP A 53 -2.03 -7.47 2.33
CA TRP A 53 -1.16 -7.07 3.43
C TRP A 53 -1.65 -7.61 4.78
N GLY A 54 -2.97 -7.72 4.97
CA GLY A 54 -3.57 -8.34 6.14
C GLY A 54 -3.15 -9.80 6.28
N VAL A 55 -3.30 -10.61 5.22
CA VAL A 55 -2.88 -12.02 5.23
C VAL A 55 -1.38 -12.16 5.45
N LEU A 56 -0.55 -11.36 4.75
CA LEU A 56 0.90 -11.40 4.93
C LEU A 56 1.32 -11.08 6.36
N LEU A 57 0.70 -10.06 6.97
CA LEU A 57 0.98 -9.69 8.37
C LEU A 57 0.52 -10.79 9.33
N THR A 58 -0.67 -11.34 9.14
CA THR A 58 -1.17 -12.44 9.98
C THR A 58 -0.26 -13.66 9.89
N VAL A 59 0.13 -14.08 8.70
CA VAL A 59 1.07 -15.21 8.51
C VAL A 59 2.41 -14.92 9.17
N LEU A 60 2.95 -13.71 8.98
CA LEU A 60 4.20 -13.29 9.62
C LEU A 60 4.13 -13.38 11.14
N VAL A 61 3.04 -12.89 11.75
CA VAL A 61 2.83 -12.93 13.19
C VAL A 61 2.71 -14.36 13.70
N LEU A 62 1.91 -15.20 13.04
CA LEU A 62 1.76 -16.62 13.41
C LEU A 62 3.10 -17.34 13.36
N ASN A 63 3.89 -17.15 12.29
CA ASN A 63 5.20 -17.75 12.18
C ASN A 63 6.18 -17.18 13.22
N LEU A 64 6.14 -15.88 13.52
CA LEU A 64 6.99 -15.30 14.58
C LEU A 64 6.64 -15.84 15.97
N GLN A 65 5.36 -16.11 16.23
CA GLN A 65 4.92 -16.66 17.51
C GLN A 65 5.48 -18.06 17.77
N ASP A 66 5.67 -18.88 16.74
CA ASP A 66 6.30 -20.19 16.86
C ASP A 66 7.80 -20.13 17.24
N TRP A 67 8.43 -18.95 17.17
CA TRP A 67 9.84 -18.73 17.51
C TRP A 67 10.09 -18.19 18.92
N PHE A 68 9.05 -17.86 19.70
CA PHE A 68 9.12 -17.33 21.08
C PHE A 68 8.55 -18.32 22.10
#